data_AF-A0A2E5V851-F1
#
_entry.id   AF-A0A2E5V851-F1
#
_cell.length_a   1.000
_cell.length_b   1.000
_cell.length_c   1.000
_cell.angle_alpha   90.00
_cell.angle_beta   90.00
_cell.angle_gamma   90.00
#
_symmetry.space_group_name_H-M   'P 1'
#
loop_
_entity.id
_entity.type
_entity.pdbx_description
1 polymer ?
#
loop_
_entity_poly.entity_id
_entity_poly.type
_entity_poly.pdbx_seq_one_letter_code
_entity_poly.pdbx_strand_id
1 'polypeptide(L)' 'MNKIRLDNLVLKLGFAETRSKAKGLIMAGHVKVDGAIVDKAGTGVAIDSNVEILNGV' A
#
# COMPACT_ATOMS: atom_id res chain seq x y z
N MET A 1 19.02 -3.61 -0.57
CA MET A 1 17.75 -2.87 -0.69
C MET A 1 16.65 -3.75 -0.12
N ASN A 2 16.07 -3.38 1.03
CA ASN A 2 15.12 -4.23 1.73
C ASN A 2 13.71 -3.99 1.15
N LYS A 3 13.16 -5.00 0.46
CA LYS A 3 11.81 -4.92 -0.13
C LYS A 3 10.81 -5.64 0.75
N ILE A 4 9.59 -5.11 0.79
CA ILE A 4 8.45 -5.72 1.47
C ILE A 4 7.24 -5.70 0.54
N ARG A 5 6.27 -6.59 0.74
CA ARG A 5 4.99 -6.54 0.02
C ARG A 5 4.23 -5.27 0.39
N LEU A 6 3.58 -4.64 -0.59
CA LEU A 6 2.79 -3.44 -0.38
C LEU A 6 1.69 -3.64 0.67
N ASP A 7 0.97 -4.76 0.64
CA ASP A 7 -0.05 -5.07 1.65
C ASP A 7 0.49 -5.12 3.09
N ASN A 8 1.73 -5.55 3.27
CA ASN A 8 2.40 -5.54 4.57
C ASN A 8 2.87 -4.13 4.95
N LEU A 9 3.37 -3.35 3.99
CA LEU A 9 3.81 -1.97 4.26
C LEU A 9 2.62 -1.09 4.67
N VAL A 10 1.49 -1.17 3.97
CA VAL A 10 0.24 -0.45 4.29
C VAL A 10 -0.25 -0.78 5.71
N LEU A 11 -0.24 -2.07 6.10
CA LEU A 11 -0.56 -2.48 7.46
C LEU A 11 0.45 -1.93 8.48
N LYS A 12 1.75 -2.05 8.20
CA LYS A 12 2.82 -1.58 9.10
C LYS A 12 2.77 -0.07 9.33
N LEU A 13 2.37 0.70 8.33
CA LEU A 13 2.17 2.16 8.41
C LEU A 13 0.85 2.56 9.08
N GLY A 14 0.00 1.59 9.46
CA GLY A 14 -1.27 1.86 10.15
C GLY A 14 -2.41 2.34 9.24
N PHE A 15 -2.22 2.33 7.92
CA PHE A 15 -3.27 2.73 6.96
C PHE A 15 -4.42 1.72 6.85
N ALA A 16 -4.21 0.49 7.33
CA ALA A 16 -5.25 -0.52 7.44
C ALA A 16 -5.03 -1.36 8.69
N GLU A 17 -6.11 -1.75 9.37
CA GLU A 17 -6.05 -2.56 10.59
C GLU A 17 -5.69 -4.03 10.33
N THR A 18 -5.88 -4.52 9.11
CA THR A 18 -5.57 -5.89 8.72
C THR A 18 -4.97 -5.96 7.33
N ARG A 19 -4.22 -7.03 7.03
CA ARG A 19 -3.70 -7.29 5.67
C ARG A 19 -4.82 -7.40 4.64
N SER A 20 -5.98 -7.93 5.00
CA SER A 20 -7.12 -8.06 4.08
C SER A 20 -7.71 -6.70 3.73
N LYS A 21 -7.84 -5.79 4.71
CA LYS A 21 -8.24 -4.39 4.47
C LYS A 21 -7.22 -3.68 3.57
N ALA A 22 -5.92 -3.85 3.83
CA ALA A 22 -4.86 -3.30 2.98
C ALA A 22 -4.97 -3.76 1.52
N LYS A 23 -5.17 -5.07 1.29
CA LYS A 23 -5.39 -5.61 -0.06
C LYS A 23 -6.59 -4.96 -0.76
N GLY A 24 -7.70 -4.77 -0.04
CA GLY A 24 -8.89 -4.12 -0.56
C GLY A 24 -8.61 -2.69 -1.03
N LEU A 25 -7.94 -1.87 -0.21
CA LEU A 25 -7.55 -0.51 -0.57
C LEU A 25 -6.66 -0.48 -1.81
N ILE A 26 -5.66 -1.36 -1.87
CA ILE A 26 -4.73 -1.45 -2.98
C ILE A 26 -5.46 -1.83 -4.28
N MET A 27 -6.23 -2.91 -4.25
CA MET A 27 -6.94 -3.42 -5.44
C MET A 27 -8.05 -2.47 -5.93
N ALA A 28 -8.59 -1.63 -5.04
CA ALA A 28 -9.53 -0.57 -5.40
C ALA A 28 -8.83 0.68 -5.97
N GLY A 29 -7.50 0.71 -6.06
CA GLY A 29 -6.75 1.84 -6.59
C GLY A 29 -6.60 3.02 -5.62
N HIS A 30 -6.83 2.82 -4.32
CA HIS A 30 -6.75 3.87 -3.30
C HIS A 30 -5.35 4.05 -2.72
N VAL A 31 -4.32 3.38 -3.24
CA VAL A 31 -2.97 3.44 -2.70
C VAL A 31 -1.99 3.95 -3.76
N LYS A 32 -1.26 5.03 -3.42
CA LYS A 32 -0.11 5.50 -4.18
C LYS A 32 1.19 5.10 -3.49
N VAL A 33 2.18 4.74 -4.29
CA VAL A 33 3.57 4.50 -3.88
C VAL A 33 4.45 5.39 -4.75
N ASP A 34 5.24 6.26 -4.13
CA ASP A 34 6.13 7.21 -4.82
C ASP A 34 5.41 8.01 -5.92
N GLY A 35 4.17 8.43 -5.65
CA GLY A 35 3.33 9.21 -6.55
C GLY A 35 2.51 8.42 -7.59
N ALA A 36 2.76 7.12 -7.75
CA ALA A 36 2.05 6.26 -8.70
C ALA A 36 1.02 5.35 -8.01
N ILE A 37 -0.17 5.19 -8.60
CA ILE A 37 -1.15 4.21 -8.11
C ILE A 37 -0.61 2.80 -8.32
N VAL A 38 -0.65 1.99 -7.27
CA VAL A 38 -0.30 0.57 -7.34
C VAL A 38 -1.54 -0.24 -6.97
N ASP A 39 -1.98 -1.12 -7.87
CA ASP A 39 -3.21 -1.92 -7.75
C ASP A 39 -2.97 -3.39 -7.38
N LYS A 40 -1.71 -3.82 -7.38
CA LYS A 40 -1.27 -5.18 -7.02
C LYS A 40 -0.76 -5.22 -5.59
N ALA A 41 -1.55 -5.80 -4.70
CA ALA A 41 -1.21 -5.90 -3.28
C ALA A 41 0.07 -6.70 -2.96
N GLY A 42 0.45 -7.63 -3.84
CA GLY A 42 1.69 -8.40 -3.73
C GLY A 42 2.94 -7.71 -4.27
N THR A 43 2.83 -6.49 -4.78
CA THR A 43 3.97 -5.73 -5.32
C THR A 43 5.04 -5.54 -4.25
N GLY A 44 6.29 -5.87 -4.58
CA GLY A 44 7.44 -5.64 -3.72
C GLY A 44 7.92 -4.20 -3.84
N VAL A 45 7.78 -3.43 -2.77
CA VAL A 45 8.17 -2.01 -2.67
C VAL A 45 9.32 -1.84 -1.68
N ALA A 46 10.06 -0.74 -1.78
CA ALA A 46 11.11 -0.44 -0.79
C ALA A 46 10.46 -0.13 0.57
N ILE A 47 11.09 -0.53 1.67
CA ILE A 47 10.54 -0.33 3.02
C ILE A 47 10.33 1.14 3.40
N ASP A 48 11.03 2.03 2.71
CA ASP A 48 11.06 3.49 2.83
C ASP A 48 10.30 4.21 1.71
N SER A 49 9.58 3.48 0.83
CA SER A 49 8.75 4.10 -0.21
C SER A 49 7.70 5.00 0.43
N ASN A 50 7.40 6.15 -0.19
CA ASN A 50 6.33 7.02 0.28
C ASN A 50 4.98 6.41 -0.10
N VAL A 51 4.15 6.09 0.90
CA VAL A 51 2.84 5.47 0.71
C VAL A 51 1.75 6.45 1.13
N GLU A 52 0.80 6.69 0.24
CA GLU A 52 -0.33 7.61 0.45
C GLU A 52 -1.66 6.90 0.18
N ILE A 53 -2.68 7.23 0.98
CA ILE A 53 -4.05 6.76 0.77
C ILE A 53 -4.86 7.86 0.09
N LEU A 54 -5.44 7.54 -1.06
CA LEU A 54 -6.38 8.40 -1.76
C LEU A 54 -7.73 8.28 -1.08
N ASN A 55 -8.02 9.19 -0.14
CA ASN A 55 -9.37 9.34 0.39
C ASN A 55 -10.28 9.81 -0.75
N GLY A 56 -11.36 9.06 -1.01
CA GLY A 56 -12.43 9.52 -1.89
C GLY A 56 -13.03 10.81 -1.33
N VAL A 57 -13.29 11.77 -2.23
CA VAL A 57 -14.08 12.97 -1.94
C VAL A 57 -15.48 12.58 -1.48
#